data_AF-A0A367LU07-F1
#
_entry.id   AF-A0A367LU07-F1
#
_cell.length_a   1.000
_cell.length_b   1.000
_cell.length_c   1.000
_cell.angle_alpha   90.00
_cell.angle_beta   90.00
_cell.angle_gamma   90.00
#
_symmetry.space_group_name_H-M   'P 1'
#
loop_
_entity.id
_entity.type
_entity.pdbx_description
1 polymer ?
#
loop_
_entity_poly.entity_id
_entity_poly.type
_entity_poly.pdbx_seq_one_letter_code
_entity_poly.pdbx_strand_id
1 'polypeptide(L)'
;ADEVQTGAGRTGTFFATEQLGIVPDLTTFAKSVGGGFPISGVAGKAEIMDAIAPGGLGGTYAGSPIACAAALAVLKVFEEEKLLERSQA
;
A
#
# COMPACT_ATOMS: atom_id res chain seq x y z
N ALA A 1 8.67 3.73 6.64
CA ALA A 1 9.22 2.57 5.91
C ALA A 1 8.85 2.69 4.45
N ASP A 2 9.81 2.42 3.56
CA ASP A 2 9.49 2.31 2.14
C ASP A 2 9.16 0.88 1.78
N GLU A 3 7.86 0.61 1.58
CA GLU A 3 7.32 -0.70 1.26
C GLU A 3 6.87 -0.79 -0.20
N VAL A 4 7.34 0.13 -1.06
CA VAL A 4 7.01 0.16 -2.50
C VAL A 4 7.50 -1.10 -3.21
N GLN A 5 8.52 -1.80 -2.71
CA GLN A 5 8.98 -3.08 -3.27
C GLN A 5 8.69 -4.28 -2.36
N THR A 6 8.88 -4.10 -1.05
CA THR A 6 8.83 -5.16 -0.05
C THR A 6 7.43 -5.42 0.48
N GLY A 7 6.50 -4.47 0.30
CA GLY A 7 5.10 -4.60 0.66
C GLY A 7 4.28 -5.34 -0.40
N ALA A 8 2.96 -5.33 -0.20
CA ALA A 8 2.02 -6.12 -0.99
C ALA A 8 2.46 -7.59 -1.09
N GLY A 9 2.75 -8.20 0.06
CA GLY A 9 2.96 -9.64 0.18
C GLY A 9 4.31 -10.17 -0.30
N ARG A 10 5.19 -9.34 -0.87
CA ARG A 10 6.46 -9.79 -1.47
C ARG A 10 7.33 -10.62 -0.52
N THR A 11 7.24 -10.34 0.78
CA THR A 11 8.08 -10.95 1.81
C THR A 11 7.34 -11.97 2.67
N GLY A 12 6.09 -12.32 2.36
CA GLY A 12 5.27 -13.27 3.13
C GLY A 12 4.34 -12.63 4.17
N THR A 13 4.50 -11.34 4.48
CA THR A 13 3.51 -10.51 5.19
C THR A 13 3.08 -9.36 4.27
N PHE A 14 1.97 -8.67 4.58
CA PHE A 14 1.49 -7.62 3.68
C PHE A 14 2.50 -6.47 3.59
N PHE A 15 3.01 -6.01 4.73
CA PHE A 15 4.22 -5.18 4.83
C PHE A 15 5.37 -5.96 5.47
N ALA A 16 6.60 -5.74 5.00
CA ALA A 16 7.77 -6.41 5.57
C ALA A 16 8.04 -5.97 7.02
N THR A 17 7.69 -4.73 7.39
CA THR A 17 7.87 -4.23 8.76
C THR A 17 7.11 -5.01 9.83
N GLU A 18 6.03 -5.72 9.45
CA GLU A 18 5.28 -6.60 10.36
C GLU A 18 6.19 -7.70 10.95
N GLN A 19 7.12 -8.22 10.16
CA GLN A 19 8.08 -9.26 10.56
C GLN A 19 9.11 -8.75 11.57
N LEU A 20 9.30 -7.44 11.60
CA LEU A 20 10.24 -6.76 12.50
C LEU A 20 9.55 -6.27 13.78
N GLY A 21 8.22 -6.38 13.88
CA GLY A 21 7.45 -5.80 14.99
C GLY A 21 7.53 -4.26 15.03
N ILE A 22 7.84 -3.62 13.91
CA ILE A 22 7.99 -2.16 13.81
C ILE A 22 6.71 -1.57 13.24
N VAL A 23 6.22 -0.50 13.88
CA VAL A 23 5.14 0.35 13.35
C VAL A 23 5.76 1.66 12.87
N PRO A 24 5.91 1.87 11.54
CA PRO A 24 6.48 3.11 11.01
C PRO A 24 5.52 4.28 11.22
N ASP A 25 6.07 5.49 11.43
CA ASP A 25 5.26 6.72 11.46
C ASP A 25 4.61 7.03 10.10
N LEU A 26 5.34 6.73 9.01
CA LEU A 26 4.90 6.82 7.63
C LEU A 26 5.34 5.58 6.85
N THR A 27 4.49 5.12 5.93
CA THR A 27 4.72 3.98 5.04
C THR A 27 4.35 4.36 3.61
N THR A 28 5.27 4.16 2.67
CA THR A 28 5.01 4.32 1.23
C THR A 28 4.69 2.97 0.60
N PHE A 29 3.72 2.93 -0.31
CA PHE A 29 3.32 1.70 -1.02
C PHE A 29 2.96 2.00 -2.48
N ALA A 30 3.18 1.05 -3.39
CA ALA A 30 2.87 1.15 -4.82
C ALA A 30 2.97 -0.24 -5.49
N LYS A 31 3.42 -0.30 -6.76
CA LYS A 31 3.72 -1.53 -7.52
C LYS A 31 2.60 -2.56 -7.47
N SER A 32 2.83 -3.67 -6.76
CA SER A 32 1.95 -4.83 -6.73
C SER A 32 0.57 -4.52 -6.15
N VAL A 33 0.44 -3.46 -5.34
CA VAL A 33 -0.87 -3.02 -4.81
C VAL A 33 -1.86 -2.65 -5.92
N GLY A 34 -1.38 -2.24 -7.10
CA GLY A 34 -2.21 -1.92 -8.26
C GLY A 34 -2.35 -3.04 -9.27
N GLY A 35 -1.72 -4.19 -9.06
CA GLY A 35 -1.80 -5.32 -9.99
C GLY A 35 -1.30 -4.98 -11.41
N GLY A 36 -0.38 -4.02 -11.52
CA GLY A 36 0.10 -3.48 -12.80
C GLY A 36 -0.56 -2.16 -13.24
N PHE A 37 -1.68 -1.77 -12.63
CA PHE A 37 -2.26 -0.44 -12.85
C PHE A 37 -1.55 0.63 -11.99
N PRO A 38 -1.29 1.86 -12.50
CA PRO A 38 -0.60 2.89 -11.74
C PRO A 38 -1.40 3.35 -10.51
N ILE A 39 -0.90 3.00 -9.32
CA ILE A 39 -1.34 3.56 -8.04
C ILE A 39 -0.17 3.53 -7.04
N SER A 40 -0.11 4.55 -6.19
CA SER A 40 0.79 4.61 -5.04
C SER A 40 0.10 5.37 -3.92
N GLY A 41 0.67 5.29 -2.72
CA GLY A 41 0.18 6.05 -1.58
C GLY A 41 1.21 6.16 -0.46
N VAL A 42 0.88 7.06 0.45
CA VAL A 42 1.58 7.25 1.73
C VAL A 42 0.53 7.09 2.81
N ALA A 43 0.76 6.19 3.76
CA ALA A 43 -0.07 5.99 4.94
C ALA A 43 0.75 6.33 6.18
N GLY A 44 0.13 6.90 7.20
CA GLY A 44 0.80 7.24 8.44
C GLY A 44 -0.17 7.64 9.54
N LYS A 45 0.37 8.07 10.67
CA LYS A 45 -0.41 8.59 11.80
C LYS A 45 -1.21 9.81 11.36
N ALA A 46 -2.46 9.93 11.83
CA ALA A 46 -3.35 11.03 11.49
C ALA A 46 -2.71 12.41 11.74
N GLU A 47 -2.08 12.61 12.91
CA GLU A 47 -1.39 13.87 13.24
C GLU A 47 -0.26 14.25 12.27
N ILE A 48 0.35 13.28 11.59
CA ILE A 48 1.41 13.51 10.59
C ILE A 48 0.77 13.79 9.22
N MET A 49 -0.25 13.03 8.84
CA MET A 49 -0.93 13.18 7.55
C MET A 49 -1.74 14.49 7.49
N ASP A 50 -2.42 14.84 8.58
CA ASP A 50 -3.28 16.03 8.71
C ASP A 50 -2.48 17.32 8.95
N ALA A 51 -1.16 17.22 9.15
CA ALA A 51 -0.28 18.39 9.28
C ALA A 51 -0.23 19.23 7.99
N ILE A 52 -0.61 18.65 6.86
CA ILE A 52 -0.60 19.32 5.56
C ILE A 52 -1.94 20.01 5.34
N ALA A 53 -1.91 21.34 5.22
CA ALA A 53 -3.09 22.15 4.99
C ALA A 53 -3.80 21.80 3.66
N PRO A 54 -5.11 22.06 3.52
CA PRO A 54 -5.83 21.89 2.27
C PRO A 54 -5.11 22.58 1.10
N GLY A 55 -4.91 21.84 0.00
CA GLY A 55 -4.13 22.28 -1.17
C GLY A 55 -2.62 22.01 -1.09
N GLY A 56 -2.10 21.56 0.06
CA GLY A 56 -0.70 21.17 0.23
C GLY A 56 -0.37 19.77 -0.32
N LEU A 57 -1.39 18.94 -0.55
CA LEU A 57 -1.30 17.68 -1.29
C LEU A 57 -2.18 17.75 -2.54
N GLY A 58 -1.73 17.14 -3.63
CA GLY A 58 -2.48 17.13 -4.88
C GLY A 58 -1.92 16.17 -5.91
N GLY A 59 -2.47 16.27 -7.12
CA GLY A 59 -2.10 15.46 -8.28
C GLY A 59 -3.33 15.18 -9.13
N THR A 60 -3.27 15.49 -10.43
CA THR A 60 -4.42 15.38 -11.34
C THR A 60 -5.05 13.98 -11.36
N TYR A 61 -4.22 12.95 -11.22
CA TYR A 61 -4.65 11.55 -11.20
C TYR A 61 -4.57 10.90 -9.81
N ALA A 62 -4.26 11.68 -8.77
CA ALA A 62 -4.22 11.17 -7.40
C ALA A 62 -5.62 10.66 -7.01
N GLY A 63 -5.69 9.43 -6.48
CA GLY A 63 -6.97 8.82 -6.14
C GLY A 63 -7.88 8.49 -7.33
N SER A 64 -7.30 8.30 -8.53
CA SER A 64 -8.05 7.92 -9.73
C SER A 64 -9.01 6.75 -9.46
N PRO A 65 -10.32 6.86 -9.77
CA PRO A 65 -11.31 5.83 -9.45
C PRO A 65 -10.98 4.46 -10.05
N ILE A 66 -10.46 4.43 -11.27
CA ILE A 66 -10.07 3.16 -11.93
C ILE A 66 -8.84 2.53 -11.27
N ALA A 67 -7.89 3.35 -10.79
CA ALA A 67 -6.74 2.87 -10.05
C ALA A 67 -7.16 2.28 -8.69
N CYS A 68 -8.06 2.96 -7.99
CA CYS A 68 -8.64 2.46 -6.74
C CYS A 68 -9.41 1.16 -6.94
N ALA A 69 -10.20 1.04 -8.02
CA ALA A 69 -10.92 -0.19 -8.36
C ALA A 69 -9.95 -1.36 -8.63
N ALA A 70 -8.87 -1.12 -9.37
CA ALA A 70 -7.82 -2.13 -9.60
C ALA A 70 -7.16 -2.56 -8.28
N ALA A 71 -6.81 -1.62 -7.40
CA ALA A 71 -6.21 -1.92 -6.11
C ALA A 71 -7.14 -2.73 -5.19
N LEU A 72 -8.43 -2.37 -5.13
CA LEU A 72 -9.42 -3.14 -4.37
C LEU A 72 -9.60 -4.56 -4.93
N ALA A 73 -9.55 -4.73 -6.25
CA ALA A 73 -9.60 -6.05 -6.87
C ALA A 73 -8.36 -6.89 -6.49
N VAL A 74 -7.17 -6.28 -6.47
CA VAL A 74 -5.94 -6.96 -5.99
C VAL A 74 -6.10 -7.41 -4.54
N LEU A 75 -6.59 -6.56 -3.64
CA LEU A 75 -6.80 -6.93 -2.24
C LEU A 75 -7.78 -8.11 -2.09
N LYS A 76 -8.84 -8.16 -2.90
CA LYS A 76 -9.74 -9.34 -2.94
C LYS A 76 -9.00 -10.61 -3.36
N VAL A 77 -8.13 -10.54 -4.37
CA VAL A 77 -7.31 -11.68 -4.79
C VAL A 77 -6.36 -12.13 -3.68
N PHE A 78 -5.79 -11.18 -2.91
CA PHE A 78 -4.97 -11.53 -1.73
C PHE A 78 -5.74 -12.44 -0.75
N GLU A 79 -7.00 -12.11 -0.47
CA GLU A 79 -7.88 -12.87 0.43
C GLU A 79 -8.34 -14.20 -0.20
N GLU A 80 -8.83 -14.17 -1.43
CA GLU A 80 -9.41 -15.33 -2.13
C GLU A 80 -8.35 -16.40 -2.45
N GLU A 81 -7.18 -15.97 -2.92
CA GLU A 81 -6.11 -16.88 -3.34
C GLU A 81 -5.07 -17.15 -2.25
N LYS A 82 -5.22 -16.58 -1.04
CA LYS A 82 -4.29 -16.75 0.08
C LYS A 82 -2.85 -16.44 -0.31
N LEU A 83 -2.67 -15.26 -0.92
CA LEU A 83 -1.39 -14.90 -1.55
C LEU A 83 -0.26 -14.73 -0.53
N LEU A 84 -0.57 -14.32 0.70
CA LEU A 84 0.44 -14.18 1.77
C LEU A 84 0.99 -15.55 2.17
N GLU A 85 0.11 -16.53 2.40
CA GLU A 85 0.49 -17.91 2.72
C GLU A 85 1.27 -18.55 1.58
N ARG A 86 0.85 -18.32 0.34
CA ARG A 86 1.57 -18.81 -0.86
C ARG A 86 2.96 -18.20 -0.99
N SER A 87 3.18 -16.98 -0.50
CA SER A 87 4.48 -16.31 -0.53
C SER A 87 5.44 -16.76 0.58
N GLN A 88 4.95 -17.50 1.59
CA GLN A 88 5.78 -18.02 2.68
C GLN A 88 6.36 -19.42 2.38
N ALA A 89 5.84 -20.11 1.37
CA ALA A 89 6.28 -21.43 0.92
C ALA A 89 7.44 -21.31 -0.09
#